data_AF-A0A919I8W6-F1
#
_entry.id   AF-A0A919I8W6-F1
#
_cell.length_a   1.000
_cell.length_b   1.000
_cell.length_c   1.000
_cell.angle_alpha   90.00
_cell.angle_beta   90.00
_cell.angle_gamma   90.00
#
_symmetry.space_group_name_H-M   'P 1'
#
loop_
_entity.id
_entity.type
_entity.pdbx_description
1 polymer ?
#
loop_
_entity_poly.entity_id
_entity_poly.type
_entity_poly.pdbx_seq_one_letter_code
_entity_poly.pdbx_strand_id
1 'polypeptide(L)'
;MKRNYSSITYTICACLLLVGCLAISSCSKSSSETPSEKALKLLTGTWHISTVTVDGVDKTSQFAGFALTLVPGLYSTVATVSNPVWSAAGTWSFTDNNATSITRDDNVVVNITSLTSTSLTLTLQWTKTTYGGGRTSSVSGTHVFTLNK
;
A
#
# COMPACT_ATOMS: atom_id res chain seq x y z
N MET A 1 17.71 1.50 76.04
CA MET A 1 18.13 0.56 74.98
C MET A 1 16.94 -0.35 74.67
N LYS A 2 16.61 -0.51 73.38
CA LYS A 2 15.25 -0.77 72.86
C LYS A 2 14.72 -2.20 73.10
N ARG A 3 13.45 -2.30 73.51
CA ARG A 3 12.53 -3.46 73.41
C ARG A 3 11.26 -2.89 72.75
N ASN A 4 10.48 -3.52 71.87
CA ASN A 4 10.48 -4.76 71.12
C ASN A 4 9.21 -4.71 70.21
N TYR A 5 9.08 -5.71 69.32
CA TYR A 5 7.83 -6.28 68.76
C TYR A 5 7.20 -5.67 67.49
N SER A 6 7.73 -6.14 66.35
CA SER A 6 7.04 -6.90 65.29
C SER A 6 5.50 -6.84 65.15
N SER A 7 5.09 -6.38 63.96
CA SER A 7 4.00 -6.84 63.06
C SER A 7 2.69 -7.39 63.64
N ILE A 8 1.55 -6.83 63.22
CA ILE A 8 0.32 -7.55 62.82
C ILE A 8 -0.57 -6.61 61.97
N THR A 9 -1.10 -7.18 60.90
CA THR A 9 -1.86 -6.66 59.75
C THR A 9 -3.37 -6.53 59.98
N TYR A 10 -4.02 -5.88 58.99
CA TYR A 10 -5.45 -5.94 58.59
C TYR A 10 -6.41 -4.95 59.28
N THR A 11 -7.47 -4.34 58.71
CA THR A 11 -8.05 -4.18 57.36
C THR A 11 -9.43 -3.48 57.56
N ILE A 12 -9.84 -2.61 56.61
CA ILE A 12 -11.22 -2.15 56.30
C ILE A 12 -11.95 -1.24 57.32
N CYS A 13 -12.30 0.00 56.89
CA CYS A 13 -13.69 0.46 56.76
C CYS A 13 -13.79 1.95 56.35
N ALA A 14 -14.43 2.19 55.20
CA ALA A 14 -15.35 3.28 54.90
C ALA A 14 -14.98 4.74 55.25
N CYS A 15 -14.64 5.53 54.22
CA CYS A 15 -15.11 6.91 54.09
C CYS A 15 -15.22 7.28 52.60
N LEU A 16 -16.44 7.19 52.08
CA LEU A 16 -16.91 7.80 50.85
C LEU A 16 -16.83 9.34 50.93
N LEU A 17 -16.75 9.97 49.75
CA LEU A 17 -16.96 11.40 49.41
C LEU A 17 -15.70 12.28 49.34
N LEU A 18 -15.20 12.54 48.12
CA LEU A 18 -15.51 13.81 47.46
C LEU A 18 -15.22 13.78 45.95
N VAL A 19 -16.22 14.25 45.21
CA VAL A 19 -16.28 14.45 43.77
C VAL A 19 -15.29 15.52 43.31
N GLY A 20 -14.60 15.27 42.19
CA GLY A 20 -13.81 16.26 41.46
C GLY A 20 -13.87 15.98 39.96
N CYS A 21 -14.94 16.42 39.32
CA CYS A 21 -15.08 16.48 37.86
C CYS A 21 -13.93 17.30 37.26
N LEU A 22 -13.10 16.70 36.42
CA LEU A 22 -12.36 17.44 35.39
C LEU A 22 -12.37 16.67 34.06
N ALA A 23 -13.28 17.13 33.21
CA ALA A 23 -13.14 17.29 31.78
C ALA A 23 -12.82 16.05 30.92
N ILE A 24 -13.89 15.49 30.35
CA ILE A 24 -14.05 15.21 28.92
C ILE A 24 -12.88 15.65 28.03
N SER A 25 -11.88 14.79 27.85
CA SER A 25 -11.11 14.78 26.61
C SER A 25 -11.93 14.04 25.56
N SER A 26 -13.02 14.67 25.12
CA SER A 26 -13.54 14.46 23.77
C SER A 26 -12.44 14.95 22.84
N CYS A 27 -11.46 14.08 22.57
CA CYS A 27 -10.56 14.28 21.46
C CYS A 27 -11.45 14.12 20.22
N SER A 28 -11.95 15.25 19.73
CA SER A 28 -12.62 15.34 18.45
C SER A 28 -11.69 14.72 17.41
N LYS A 29 -11.99 13.50 16.97
CA LYS A 29 -11.35 12.86 15.82
C LYS A 29 -11.72 13.64 14.56
N SER A 30 -11.12 14.81 14.37
CA SER A 30 -10.84 15.31 13.04
C SER A 30 -9.59 14.58 12.56
N SER A 31 -9.72 13.27 12.30
CA SER A 31 -8.67 12.48 11.67
C SER A 31 -8.58 12.92 10.21
N SER A 32 -7.78 13.95 9.95
CA SER A 32 -7.34 14.24 8.58
C SER A 32 -6.61 12.99 8.09
N GLU A 33 -7.16 12.31 7.10
CA GLU A 33 -6.52 11.15 6.48
C GLU A 33 -5.16 11.55 5.95
N THR A 34 -4.15 10.72 6.21
CA THR A 34 -2.82 10.88 5.66
C THR A 34 -2.84 10.68 4.13
N PRO A 35 -1.87 11.23 3.37
CA PRO A 35 -1.79 11.01 1.93
C PRO A 35 -1.74 9.52 1.56
N SER A 36 -1.02 8.70 2.34
CA SER A 36 -0.92 7.25 2.14
C SER A 36 -2.22 6.51 2.42
N GLU A 37 -2.98 6.89 3.44
CA GLU A 37 -4.32 6.33 3.69
C GLU A 37 -5.29 6.64 2.54
N LYS A 38 -5.27 7.89 2.05
CA LYS A 38 -6.11 8.30 0.92
C LYS A 38 -5.70 7.59 -0.37
N ALA A 39 -4.41 7.51 -0.67
CA ALA A 39 -3.89 6.80 -1.83
C ALA A 39 -4.20 5.31 -1.77
N LEU A 40 -4.05 4.67 -0.60
CA LEU A 40 -4.39 3.26 -0.41
C LEU A 40 -5.85 2.96 -0.73
N LYS A 41 -6.78 3.82 -0.28
CA LYS A 41 -8.21 3.69 -0.59
C LYS A 41 -8.48 3.80 -2.09
N LEU A 42 -7.81 4.71 -2.79
CA LEU A 42 -7.99 4.89 -4.24
C LEU A 42 -7.37 3.74 -5.04
N LEU A 43 -6.15 3.32 -4.69
CA LEU A 43 -5.40 2.24 -5.33
C LEU A 43 -6.05 0.88 -5.15
N THR A 44 -6.73 0.64 -4.03
CA THR A 44 -7.36 -0.66 -3.77
C THR A 44 -8.44 -0.94 -4.80
N GLY A 45 -8.33 -2.10 -5.46
CA GLY A 45 -9.22 -2.53 -6.53
C GLY A 45 -8.49 -3.20 -7.67
N THR A 46 -9.25 -3.58 -8.70
CA THR A 46 -8.72 -4.15 -9.94
C THR A 46 -8.71 -3.09 -11.03
N TRP A 47 -7.54 -2.91 -11.64
CA TRP A 47 -7.25 -1.92 -12.65
C TRP A 47 -6.98 -2.62 -13.98
N HIS A 48 -7.73 -2.26 -15.00
CA HIS A 48 -7.62 -2.83 -16.34
C HIS A 48 -6.76 -1.93 -17.23
N ILE A 49 -6.01 -2.55 -18.15
CA ILE A 49 -5.15 -1.81 -19.07
C ILE A 49 -5.97 -0.91 -20.00
N SER A 50 -5.59 0.36 -20.09
CA SER A 50 -6.04 1.26 -21.15
C SER A 50 -4.96 1.38 -22.22
N THR A 51 -3.74 1.76 -21.82
CA THR A 51 -2.58 1.90 -22.72
C THR A 51 -1.28 1.54 -22.02
N VAL A 52 -0.31 1.01 -22.76
CA VAL A 52 1.07 0.85 -22.31
C VAL A 52 2.03 1.41 -23.34
N THR A 53 2.95 2.26 -22.90
CA THR A 53 4.09 2.67 -23.74
C THR A 53 5.41 2.22 -23.12
N VAL A 54 6.38 1.94 -23.97
CA VAL A 54 7.77 1.65 -23.59
C VAL A 54 8.67 2.61 -24.35
N ASP A 55 9.37 3.47 -23.62
CA ASP A 55 10.18 4.56 -24.18
C ASP A 55 9.41 5.40 -25.21
N GLY A 56 8.13 5.65 -24.92
CA GLY A 56 7.22 6.42 -25.77
C GLY A 56 6.58 5.65 -26.93
N VAL A 57 6.96 4.39 -27.17
CA VAL A 57 6.38 3.54 -28.21
C VAL A 57 5.20 2.74 -27.65
N ASP A 58 4.05 2.76 -28.32
CA ASP A 58 2.89 1.96 -27.92
C ASP A 58 3.20 0.45 -27.98
N LYS A 59 2.93 -0.22 -26.86
CA LYS A 59 3.07 -1.67 -26.65
C LYS A 59 1.79 -2.30 -26.08
N THR A 60 0.67 -1.59 -26.09
CA THR A 60 -0.59 -2.00 -25.45
C THR A 60 -1.02 -3.42 -25.83
N SER A 61 -0.84 -3.82 -27.09
CA SER A 61 -1.17 -5.18 -27.56
C SER A 61 -0.39 -6.30 -26.87
N GLN A 62 0.81 -6.02 -26.35
CA GLN A 62 1.63 -6.97 -25.58
C GLN A 62 1.15 -7.15 -24.12
N PHE A 63 0.21 -6.32 -23.69
CA PHE A 63 -0.41 -6.35 -22.37
C PHE A 63 -1.92 -6.64 -22.50
N ALA A 64 -2.34 -7.29 -23.59
CA ALA A 64 -3.74 -7.66 -23.78
C ALA A 64 -4.26 -8.48 -22.58
N GLY A 65 -5.46 -8.13 -22.13
CA GLY A 65 -6.10 -8.74 -20.97
C GLY A 65 -5.39 -8.49 -19.63
N PHE A 66 -4.38 -7.61 -19.59
CA PHE A 66 -3.69 -7.27 -18.36
C PHE A 66 -4.65 -6.57 -17.37
N ALA A 67 -4.69 -7.07 -16.16
CA ALA A 67 -5.35 -6.45 -15.03
C ALA A 67 -4.44 -6.53 -13.80
N LEU A 68 -4.33 -5.44 -13.06
CA LEU A 68 -3.58 -5.32 -11.82
C LEU A 68 -4.57 -5.15 -10.66
N THR A 69 -4.60 -6.12 -9.74
CA THR A 69 -5.34 -5.99 -8.49
C THR A 69 -4.39 -5.57 -7.38
N LEU A 70 -4.72 -4.49 -6.69
CA LEU A 70 -4.00 -3.98 -5.53
C LEU A 70 -4.90 -4.09 -4.31
N VAL A 71 -4.35 -4.67 -3.24
CA VAL A 71 -4.91 -4.63 -1.89
C VAL A 71 -3.77 -4.22 -0.93
N PRO A 72 -4.05 -3.86 0.33
CA PRO A 72 -3.00 -3.45 1.27
C PRO A 72 -1.89 -4.50 1.36
N GLY A 73 -0.68 -4.12 0.92
CA GLY A 73 0.52 -4.95 0.99
C GLY A 73 0.68 -6.01 -0.10
N LEU A 74 -0.34 -6.29 -0.91
CA LEU A 74 -0.32 -7.37 -1.92
C LEU A 74 -0.80 -6.88 -3.28
N TYR A 75 -0.23 -7.45 -4.33
CA TYR A 75 -0.74 -7.29 -5.69
C TYR A 75 -0.90 -8.65 -6.37
N SER A 76 -1.79 -8.71 -7.35
CA SER A 76 -1.90 -9.82 -8.30
C SER A 76 -2.18 -9.30 -9.69
N THR A 77 -1.75 -10.05 -10.70
CA THR A 77 -1.99 -9.71 -12.10
C THR A 77 -2.62 -10.86 -12.86
N VAL A 78 -3.55 -10.52 -13.74
CA VAL A 78 -4.07 -11.41 -14.78
C VAL A 78 -3.58 -10.88 -16.12
N ALA A 79 -3.22 -11.74 -17.06
CA ALA A 79 -2.93 -11.35 -18.44
C ALA A 79 -3.29 -12.50 -19.39
N THR A 80 -3.83 -12.19 -20.56
CA THR A 80 -4.06 -13.21 -21.61
C THR A 80 -2.79 -13.50 -22.39
N VAL A 81 -1.86 -12.53 -22.42
CA VAL A 81 -0.51 -12.67 -22.96
C VAL A 81 0.49 -12.65 -21.83
N SER A 82 1.45 -13.58 -21.89
CA SER A 82 2.61 -13.61 -21.00
C SER A 82 3.34 -12.26 -21.00
N ASN A 83 3.28 -11.54 -19.88
CA ASN A 83 3.96 -10.27 -19.69
C ASN A 83 4.91 -10.33 -18.49
N PRO A 84 6.22 -10.41 -18.71
CA PRO A 84 7.13 -10.77 -17.64
C PRO A 84 7.62 -9.57 -16.80
N VAL A 85 7.13 -8.35 -17.06
CA VAL A 85 7.43 -7.14 -16.25
C VAL A 85 6.69 -7.18 -14.89
N TRP A 86 5.49 -7.77 -14.86
CA TRP A 86 4.73 -8.00 -13.65
C TRP A 86 4.67 -9.48 -13.31
N SER A 87 5.03 -9.81 -12.06
CA SER A 87 4.79 -11.15 -11.52
C SER A 87 3.29 -11.38 -11.36
N ALA A 88 2.86 -12.65 -11.45
CA ALA A 88 1.46 -13.02 -11.27
C ALA A 88 0.89 -12.58 -9.90
N ALA A 89 1.75 -12.52 -8.88
CA ALA A 89 1.47 -11.95 -7.58
C ALA A 89 2.77 -11.53 -6.89
N GLY A 90 2.64 -10.67 -5.87
CA GLY A 90 3.75 -10.28 -5.02
C GLY A 90 3.29 -9.33 -3.92
N THR A 91 4.25 -8.75 -3.20
CA THR A 91 3.97 -7.73 -2.18
C THR A 91 4.42 -6.34 -2.63
N TRP A 92 3.84 -5.31 -2.02
CA TRP A 92 4.26 -3.93 -2.23
C TRP A 92 4.11 -3.09 -0.97
N SER A 93 4.90 -2.02 -0.88
CA SER A 93 4.76 -0.99 0.16
C SER A 93 4.95 0.40 -0.45
N PHE A 94 4.36 1.42 0.15
CA PHE A 94 4.72 2.80 -0.21
C PHE A 94 6.20 3.05 0.13
N THR A 95 6.88 3.82 -0.70
CA THR A 95 8.27 4.25 -0.46
C THR A 95 8.37 5.23 0.71
N ASP A 96 7.33 6.04 0.90
CA ASP A 96 7.22 7.02 1.97
C ASP A 96 5.74 7.33 2.30
N ASN A 97 5.51 8.31 3.18
CA ASN A 97 4.17 8.74 3.58
C ASN A 97 3.47 9.66 2.55
N ASN A 98 4.16 10.10 1.50
CA ASN A 98 3.60 10.91 0.42
C ASN A 98 2.84 10.04 -0.59
N ALA A 99 3.12 8.73 -0.61
CA ALA A 99 2.45 7.75 -1.47
C ALA A 99 2.52 8.07 -2.97
N THR A 100 3.63 8.66 -3.40
CA THR A 100 3.94 8.95 -4.81
C THR A 100 4.60 7.78 -5.52
N SER A 101 5.02 6.75 -4.80
CA SER A 101 5.56 5.51 -5.38
C SER A 101 5.42 4.32 -4.43
N ILE A 102 5.49 3.13 -5.02
CA ILE A 102 5.52 1.85 -4.29
C ILE A 102 6.79 1.09 -4.64
N THR A 103 7.28 0.28 -3.71
CA THR A 103 8.34 -0.71 -3.96
C THR A 103 7.70 -2.09 -3.94
N ARG A 104 7.96 -2.87 -4.99
CA ARG A 104 7.59 -4.29 -5.07
C ARG A 104 8.58 -5.18 -4.31
N ASP A 105 8.16 -6.39 -4.03
CA ASP A 105 8.97 -7.48 -3.48
C ASP A 105 10.25 -7.81 -4.28
N ASP A 106 10.29 -7.49 -5.57
CA ASP A 106 11.48 -7.67 -6.42
C ASP A 106 12.35 -6.40 -6.55
N ASN A 107 12.18 -5.46 -5.61
CA ASN A 107 12.88 -4.17 -5.49
C ASN A 107 12.64 -3.20 -6.67
N VAL A 108 11.59 -3.42 -7.46
CA VAL A 108 11.20 -2.50 -8.52
C VAL A 108 10.38 -1.37 -7.93
N VAL A 109 10.84 -0.14 -8.13
CA VAL A 109 10.10 1.07 -7.75
C VAL A 109 9.13 1.43 -8.87
N VAL A 110 7.87 1.58 -8.51
CA VAL A 110 6.78 1.98 -9.40
C VAL A 110 6.27 3.35 -8.95
N ASN A 111 6.41 4.35 -9.80
CA ASN A 111 5.94 5.71 -9.54
C ASN A 111 4.46 5.83 -9.89
N ILE A 112 3.69 6.47 -9.00
CA ILE A 112 2.28 6.81 -9.21
C ILE A 112 2.26 8.24 -9.72
N THR A 113 2.12 8.40 -11.04
CA THR A 113 2.15 9.73 -11.68
C THR A 113 0.78 10.39 -11.73
N SER A 114 -0.29 9.60 -11.70
CA SER A 114 -1.67 10.06 -11.56
C SER A 114 -2.52 9.00 -10.85
N LEU A 115 -3.37 9.42 -9.92
CA LEU A 115 -4.27 8.55 -9.17
C LEU A 115 -5.59 9.27 -8.90
N THR A 116 -6.67 8.68 -9.39
CA THR A 116 -8.05 9.14 -9.18
C THR A 116 -8.94 7.96 -8.79
N SER A 117 -10.25 8.19 -8.66
CA SER A 117 -11.20 7.10 -8.43
C SER A 117 -11.34 6.15 -9.63
N THR A 118 -11.05 6.57 -10.87
CA THR A 118 -11.30 5.75 -12.08
C THR A 118 -10.09 5.59 -12.99
N SER A 119 -9.01 6.34 -12.76
CA SER A 119 -7.79 6.31 -13.57
C SER A 119 -6.54 6.26 -12.70
N LEU A 120 -5.59 5.44 -13.14
CA LEU A 120 -4.28 5.24 -12.52
C LEU A 120 -3.21 5.26 -13.60
N THR A 121 -2.18 6.07 -13.42
CA THR A 121 -0.97 6.05 -14.26
C THR A 121 0.22 5.64 -13.42
N LEU A 122 0.90 4.57 -13.85
CA LEU A 122 2.11 4.05 -13.22
C LEU A 122 3.30 4.19 -14.16
N THR A 123 4.48 4.43 -13.60
CA THR A 123 5.73 4.46 -14.36
C THR A 123 6.81 3.67 -13.65
N LEU A 124 7.47 2.75 -14.37
CA LEU A 124 8.60 1.98 -13.83
C LEU A 124 9.70 1.83 -14.88
N GLN A 125 10.94 1.75 -14.41
CA GLN A 125 12.08 1.42 -15.26
C GLN A 125 12.31 -0.09 -15.23
N TRP A 126 12.34 -0.71 -16.41
CA TRP A 126 12.64 -2.14 -16.54
C TRP A 126 13.99 -2.36 -17.22
N THR A 127 14.97 -2.87 -16.47
CA THR A 127 16.33 -3.16 -16.97
C THR A 127 16.64 -4.65 -17.03
N LYS A 128 15.69 -5.50 -16.60
CA LYS A 128 15.85 -6.95 -16.54
C LYS A 128 15.41 -7.58 -17.88
N THR A 129 15.98 -8.74 -18.19
CA THR A 129 15.42 -9.64 -19.20
C THR A 129 14.68 -10.75 -18.48
N THR A 130 13.36 -10.71 -18.55
CA THR A 130 12.49 -11.73 -17.99
C THR A 130 11.72 -12.40 -19.12
N TYR A 131 11.48 -13.69 -18.98
CA TYR A 131 10.74 -14.49 -19.95
C TYR A 131 9.42 -14.89 -19.32
N GLY A 132 8.33 -14.81 -20.07
CA GLY A 132 7.10 -15.47 -19.66
C GLY A 132 6.84 -16.70 -20.54
N GLY A 133 5.62 -17.22 -20.52
CA GLY A 133 5.26 -18.40 -21.30
C GLY A 133 5.50 -18.21 -22.81
N GLY A 134 6.14 -19.19 -23.44
CA GLY A 134 6.47 -19.18 -24.87
C GLY A 134 7.80 -18.51 -25.20
N ARG A 135 7.90 -17.88 -26.39
CA ARG A 135 9.09 -17.13 -26.87
C ARG A 135 8.98 -15.61 -26.59
N THR A 136 8.22 -15.19 -25.57
CA THR A 136 8.06 -13.76 -25.26
C THR A 136 9.01 -13.34 -24.13
N SER A 137 9.81 -12.31 -24.38
CA SER A 137 10.67 -11.66 -23.39
C SER A 137 10.12 -10.27 -23.04
N SER A 138 10.44 -9.77 -21.84
CA SER A 138 10.20 -8.37 -21.51
C SER A 138 10.95 -7.47 -22.49
N VAL A 139 10.35 -6.32 -22.78
CA VAL A 139 11.05 -5.21 -23.42
C VAL A 139 11.72 -4.42 -22.30
N SER A 140 13.01 -4.10 -22.42
CA SER A 140 13.66 -3.15 -21.51
C SER A 140 13.22 -1.73 -21.82
N GLY A 141 13.13 -0.86 -20.81
CA GLY A 141 12.81 0.56 -21.01
C GLY A 141 11.92 1.13 -19.92
N THR A 142 11.58 2.40 -20.10
CA THR A 142 10.62 3.11 -19.25
C THR A 142 9.23 2.70 -19.65
N HIS A 143 8.54 1.96 -18.78
CA HIS A 143 7.15 1.56 -19.00
C HIS A 143 6.23 2.60 -18.38
N VAL A 144 5.24 3.04 -19.15
CA VAL A 144 4.13 3.85 -18.66
C VAL A 144 2.84 3.06 -18.84
N PHE A 145 2.17 2.75 -17.73
CA PHE A 145 0.90 2.05 -17.71
C PHE A 145 -0.21 3.05 -17.39
N THR A 146 -1.18 3.18 -18.28
CA THR A 146 -2.44 3.88 -17.99
C THR A 146 -3.51 2.83 -17.82
N LEU A 147 -4.17 2.86 -16.66
CA LEU A 147 -5.16 1.88 -16.25
C LEU A 147 -6.46 2.57 -15.84
N ASN A 148 -7.57 1.82 -15.93
CA ASN A 148 -8.89 2.27 -15.52
C ASN A 148 -9.61 1.22 -14.67
N LYS A 149 -10.55 1.66 -13.83
CA LYS A 149 -11.44 0.80 -13.04
C LYS A 149 -12.89 1.21 -13.21
#